data_AF-A0A5E4GMA2-F1
#
_entry.id   AF-A0A5E4GMA2-F1
#
_cell.length_a   1.000
_cell.length_b   1.000
_cell.length_c   1.000
_cell.angle_alpha   90.00
_cell.angle_beta   90.00
_cell.angle_gamma   90.00
#
_symmetry.space_group_name_H-M   'P 1'
#
loop_
_entity.id
_entity.type
_entity.pdbx_description
1 polymer ?
#
loop_
_entity_poly.entity_id
_entity_poly.type
_entity_poly.pdbx_seq_one_letter_code
_entity_poly.pdbx_strand_id
1 'polypeptide(L)'
;MAFSFPSSLDLNLALPTQTWAQGVAPVWAPYFATSRGPVTVNDSIFLDNEVAIGVARNLVTSRDGRVLASKDDNRLVSEVVALSVQTAASIASVRHQLISKTHEVQFLRDQLVPEQNLVDEYQRENKRLKKERTRMAEENQRQFHLLQEENEKLSKMVAFYSKEMQKQLEVFENYGKR
;
A
#
# COMPACT_ATOMS: atom_id res chain seq x y z
N MET A 1 -20.73 33.17 28.62
CA MET A 1 -21.51 31.98 28.22
C MET A 1 -20.64 31.20 27.25
N ALA A 2 -20.22 29.98 27.62
CA ALA A 2 -19.37 29.16 26.79
C ALA A 2 -20.25 28.37 25.81
N PHE A 3 -20.10 28.62 24.51
CA PHE A 3 -20.77 27.83 23.48
C PHE A 3 -19.93 26.56 23.28
N SER A 4 -20.46 25.43 23.73
CA SER A 4 -19.89 24.11 23.48
C SER A 4 -20.09 23.77 22.01
N PHE A 5 -18.99 23.49 21.30
CA PHE A 5 -19.03 23.04 19.91
C PHE A 5 -19.37 21.53 19.88
N PRO A 6 -20.36 21.08 19.08
CA PRO A 6 -20.50 19.66 18.80
C PRO A 6 -19.35 19.23 17.89
N SER A 7 -18.46 18.40 18.43
CA SER A 7 -17.20 17.94 17.82
C SER A 7 -17.35 16.76 16.85
N SER A 8 -18.50 16.60 16.21
CA SER A 8 -18.67 15.53 15.22
C SER A 8 -19.81 15.85 14.26
N LEU A 9 -19.45 16.36 13.07
CA LEU A 9 -20.24 16.11 11.87
C LEU A 9 -19.62 14.86 11.25
N ASP A 10 -20.20 13.71 11.58
CA ASP A 10 -19.84 12.44 10.99
C ASP A 10 -20.26 12.45 9.50
N LEU A 11 -19.32 12.80 8.61
CA LEU A 11 -19.48 12.77 7.16
C LEU A 11 -19.16 11.37 6.63
N ASN A 12 -19.77 10.34 7.21
CA ASN A 12 -19.84 9.03 6.59
C ASN A 12 -20.73 9.13 5.33
N LEU A 13 -20.16 9.62 4.21
CA LEU A 13 -20.69 9.38 2.88
C LEU A 13 -20.48 7.88 2.56
N ALA A 14 -21.33 7.04 3.13
CA ALA A 14 -21.53 5.70 2.61
C ALA A 14 -22.12 5.86 1.20
N LEU A 15 -21.27 5.72 0.18
CA LEU A 15 -21.69 5.62 -1.21
C LEU A 15 -22.61 4.39 -1.31
N PRO A 16 -23.90 4.50 -1.66
CA PRO A 16 -24.69 3.31 -1.91
C PRO A 16 -24.10 2.66 -3.15
N THR A 17 -23.53 1.46 -2.99
CA THR A 17 -23.16 0.60 -4.11
C THR A 17 -24.47 0.17 -4.77
N GLN A 18 -24.99 0.96 -5.71
CA GLN A 18 -26.26 0.69 -6.36
C GLN A 18 -26.03 -0.24 -7.54
N THR A 19 -26.29 -1.53 -7.31
CA THR A 19 -26.47 -2.55 -8.34
C THR A 19 -27.71 -2.18 -9.17
N TRP A 20 -27.51 -1.96 -10.47
CA TRP A 20 -28.57 -1.63 -11.41
C TRP A 20 -29.41 -2.88 -11.71
N ALA A 21 -30.43 -3.13 -10.88
CA ALA A 21 -31.47 -4.10 -11.20
C ALA A 21 -32.83 -3.64 -10.63
N GLN A 22 -33.77 -3.41 -11.55
CA GLN A 22 -35.22 -3.38 -11.36
C GLN A 22 -35.86 -2.18 -10.62
N GLY A 23 -36.46 -1.29 -11.41
CA GLY A 23 -37.90 -0.99 -11.26
C GLY A 23 -38.39 -0.19 -10.06
N VAL A 24 -37.56 0.66 -9.44
CA VAL A 24 -38.02 1.62 -8.42
C VAL A 24 -37.71 3.03 -8.91
N ALA A 25 -38.75 3.87 -9.03
CA ALA A 25 -38.58 5.27 -9.42
C ALA A 25 -37.55 5.96 -8.48
N PRO A 26 -36.61 6.76 -9.00
CA PRO A 26 -35.61 7.42 -8.17
C PRO A 26 -36.30 8.29 -7.11
N VAL A 27 -36.13 7.90 -5.84
CA VAL A 27 -36.85 8.43 -4.66
C VAL A 27 -36.66 9.94 -4.47
N TRP A 28 -35.61 10.52 -5.03
CA TRP A 28 -35.48 11.94 -5.30
C TRP A 28 -34.26 12.11 -6.21
N ALA A 29 -34.47 12.43 -7.48
CA ALA A 29 -33.42 12.92 -8.36
C ALA A 29 -33.56 14.45 -8.41
N PRO A 30 -32.85 15.23 -7.58
CA PRO A 30 -32.88 16.67 -7.71
C PRO A 30 -32.23 17.04 -9.04
N TYR A 31 -33.05 17.24 -10.06
CA TYR A 31 -32.62 17.87 -11.30
C TYR A 31 -32.40 19.34 -11.00
N PHE A 32 -31.16 19.70 -10.70
CA PHE A 32 -30.77 21.09 -10.59
C PHE A 32 -30.88 21.72 -11.97
N ALA A 33 -31.85 22.62 -12.13
CA ALA A 33 -32.07 23.34 -13.38
C ALA A 33 -31.73 24.81 -13.19
N THR A 34 -31.01 25.36 -14.18
CA THR A 34 -30.75 26.79 -14.31
C THR A 34 -31.59 27.37 -15.44
N SER A 35 -31.51 28.68 -15.64
CA SER A 35 -32.04 29.38 -16.82
C SER A 35 -31.44 28.87 -18.14
N ARG A 36 -30.25 28.24 -18.11
CA ARG A 36 -29.52 27.73 -19.28
C ARG A 36 -29.75 26.24 -19.55
N GLY A 37 -30.45 25.54 -18.66
CA GLY A 37 -30.67 24.10 -18.74
C GLY A 37 -30.23 23.34 -17.49
N PRO A 38 -30.20 21.99 -17.54
CA PRO A 38 -29.78 21.14 -16.43
C PRO A 38 -28.32 21.38 -16.04
N VAL A 39 -28.04 21.41 -14.74
CA VAL A 39 -26.68 21.48 -14.19
C VAL A 39 -25.97 20.16 -14.43
N THR A 40 -24.78 20.23 -15.00
CA THR A 40 -23.91 19.10 -15.33
C THR A 40 -22.67 19.08 -14.43
N VAL A 41 -21.91 17.98 -14.48
CA VAL A 41 -20.66 17.83 -13.70
C VAL A 41 -19.56 18.83 -14.07
N ASN A 42 -19.70 19.50 -15.22
CA ASN A 42 -18.75 20.52 -15.67
C ASN A 42 -19.11 21.92 -15.15
N ASP A 43 -20.30 22.10 -14.60
CA ASP A 43 -20.79 23.38 -14.10
C ASP A 43 -20.29 23.62 -12.67
N SER A 44 -19.73 24.81 -12.42
CA SER A 44 -19.15 25.15 -11.12
C SER A 44 -20.05 26.09 -10.33
N ILE A 45 -20.55 25.62 -9.19
CA ILE A 45 -21.33 26.42 -8.22
C ILE A 45 -20.51 27.61 -7.68
N PHE A 46 -19.17 27.50 -7.64
CA PHE A 46 -18.31 28.53 -7.08
C PHE A 46 -17.88 29.59 -8.10
N LEU A 47 -17.98 29.28 -9.40
CA LEU A 47 -17.50 30.15 -10.48
C LEU A 47 -18.62 30.72 -11.36
N ASP A 48 -19.81 30.09 -11.38
CA ASP A 48 -20.97 30.55 -12.14
C ASP A 48 -22.15 30.87 -11.21
N ASN A 49 -22.51 32.15 -11.15
CA ASN A 49 -23.63 32.65 -10.35
C ASN A 49 -24.98 32.07 -10.79
N GLU A 50 -25.23 31.84 -12.08
CA GLU A 50 -26.48 31.25 -12.56
C GLU A 50 -26.62 29.79 -12.11
N VAL A 51 -25.51 29.05 -12.12
CA VAL A 51 -25.44 27.68 -11.59
C VAL A 51 -25.67 27.69 -10.09
N ALA A 52 -25.02 28.59 -9.36
CA ALA A 52 -25.20 28.74 -7.91
C ALA A 52 -26.66 29.06 -7.54
N ILE A 53 -27.28 30.02 -8.24
CA ILE A 53 -28.68 30.43 -8.04
C ILE A 53 -29.61 29.27 -8.39
N GLY A 54 -29.39 28.59 -9.53
CA GLY A 54 -30.19 27.44 -9.94
C GLY A 54 -30.12 26.32 -8.91
N VAL A 55 -28.92 25.95 -8.45
CA VAL A 55 -28.76 24.94 -7.40
C VAL A 55 -29.43 25.37 -6.11
N ALA A 56 -29.19 26.59 -5.63
CA ALA A 56 -29.80 27.11 -4.40
C ALA A 56 -31.33 27.09 -4.44
N ARG A 57 -31.94 27.52 -5.55
CA ARG A 57 -33.42 27.49 -5.73
C ARG A 57 -34.01 26.09 -5.62
N ASN A 58 -33.29 25.08 -6.12
CA ASN A 58 -33.72 23.69 -6.08
C ASN A 58 -33.43 23.00 -4.73
N LEU A 59 -32.62 23.62 -3.85
CA LEU A 59 -32.35 23.14 -2.48
C LEU A 59 -33.34 23.70 -1.46
N VAL A 60 -33.91 24.87 -1.70
CA VAL A 60 -34.88 25.50 -0.79
C VAL A 60 -36.22 24.80 -0.90
N THR A 61 -36.66 24.11 0.16
CA THR A 61 -37.97 23.47 0.19
C THR A 61 -39.07 24.50 0.52
N SER A 62 -40.33 24.15 0.20
CA SER A 62 -41.49 24.98 0.57
C SER A 62 -41.62 25.18 2.09
N ARG A 63 -41.10 24.25 2.89
CA ARG A 63 -41.01 24.39 4.35
C ARG A 63 -39.99 25.46 4.74
N ASP A 64 -38.83 25.45 4.10
CA ASP A 64 -37.76 26.43 4.35
C ASP A 64 -38.26 27.83 4.00
N GLY A 65 -38.95 27.99 2.86
CA GLY A 65 -39.59 29.25 2.48
C GLY A 65 -40.58 29.78 3.52
N ARG A 66 -41.40 28.92 4.14
CA ARG A 66 -42.31 29.33 5.24
C ARG A 66 -41.56 29.74 6.50
N VAL A 67 -40.51 29.01 6.87
CA VAL A 67 -39.67 29.32 8.03
C VAL A 67 -38.95 30.66 7.83
N LEU A 68 -38.42 30.90 6.62
CA LEU A 68 -37.77 32.16 6.27
C LEU A 68 -38.78 33.32 6.25
N ALA A 69 -39.96 33.15 5.63
CA ALA A 69 -40.99 34.19 5.58
C ALA A 69 -41.56 34.60 6.95
N SER A 70 -41.41 33.75 7.98
CA SER A 70 -41.85 34.04 9.35
C SER A 70 -40.83 34.82 10.18
N LYS A 71 -39.62 35.06 9.67
CA LYS A 71 -38.54 35.77 10.37
C LYS A 71 -38.38 37.18 9.82
N ASP A 72 -38.04 38.11 10.72
CA ASP A 72 -37.62 39.47 10.35
C ASP A 72 -36.31 39.45 9.56
N ASP A 73 -36.21 40.33 8.55
CA ASP A 73 -35.08 40.38 7.61
C ASP A 73 -33.73 40.55 8.34
N ASN A 74 -33.66 41.34 9.41
CA ASN A 74 -32.41 41.55 10.14
C ASN A 74 -31.95 40.28 10.85
N ARG A 75 -32.89 39.50 11.36
CA ARG A 75 -32.61 38.22 12.02
C ARG A 75 -32.18 37.16 11.03
N LEU A 76 -32.79 37.13 9.84
CA LEU A 76 -32.37 36.25 8.75
C LEU A 76 -30.93 36.52 8.31
N VAL A 77 -30.59 37.79 8.08
CA VAL A 77 -29.22 38.19 7.71
C VAL A 77 -28.23 37.77 8.81
N SER A 78 -28.55 38.00 10.08
CA SER A 78 -27.69 37.61 11.19
C SER A 78 -27.46 36.10 11.28
N GLU A 79 -28.51 35.29 11.12
CA GLU A 79 -28.41 33.83 11.16
C GLU A 79 -27.64 33.26 9.94
N VAL A 80 -27.84 33.83 8.75
CA VAL A 80 -27.10 33.43 7.53
C VAL A 80 -25.62 33.79 7.66
N VAL A 81 -25.29 34.97 8.21
CA VAL A 81 -23.90 35.36 8.48
C VAL A 81 -23.26 34.45 9.54
N ALA A 82 -23.99 34.10 10.60
CA ALA A 82 -23.49 33.16 11.60
C ALA A 82 -23.22 31.78 10.99
N LEU A 83 -24.13 31.28 10.15
CA LEU A 83 -23.96 30.03 9.43
C LEU A 83 -22.75 30.10 8.47
N SER A 84 -22.59 31.17 7.70
CA SER A 84 -21.48 31.30 6.76
C SER A 84 -20.13 31.34 7.47
N VAL A 85 -20.03 32.03 8.61
CA VAL A 85 -18.82 32.04 9.46
C VAL A 85 -18.55 30.64 10.03
N GLN A 86 -19.57 29.93 10.52
CA GLN A 86 -19.43 28.58 11.05
C GLN A 86 -18.99 27.59 9.96
N THR A 87 -19.58 27.67 8.77
CA THR A 87 -19.20 26.85 7.62
C THR A 87 -17.76 27.15 7.19
N ALA A 88 -17.38 28.43 7.11
CA ALA A 88 -16.00 28.81 6.79
C ALA A 88 -14.99 28.27 7.83
N ALA A 89 -15.33 28.33 9.13
CA ALA A 89 -14.50 27.78 10.19
C ALA A 89 -14.38 26.24 10.10
N SER A 90 -15.48 25.54 9.81
CA SER A 90 -15.50 24.09 9.60
C SER A 90 -14.64 23.69 8.39
N ILE A 91 -14.80 24.37 7.25
CA ILE A 91 -13.99 24.15 6.05
C ILE A 91 -12.50 24.40 6.34
N ALA A 92 -12.17 25.46 7.07
CA ALA A 92 -10.78 25.76 7.45
C ALA A 92 -10.18 24.67 8.35
N SER A 93 -10.95 24.13 9.30
CA SER A 93 -10.52 23.02 10.16
C SER A 93 -10.21 21.76 9.35
N VAL A 94 -11.11 21.36 8.45
CA VAL A 94 -10.91 20.20 7.55
C VAL A 94 -9.71 20.44 6.64
N ARG A 95 -9.54 21.65 6.10
CA ARG A 95 -8.37 22.02 5.30
C ARG A 95 -7.08 21.83 6.08
N HIS A 96 -7.00 22.31 7.33
CA HIS A 96 -5.81 22.13 8.15
C HIS A 96 -5.50 20.66 8.43
N GLN A 97 -6.52 19.87 8.74
CA GLN A 97 -6.37 18.42 8.93
C GLN A 97 -5.86 17.75 7.65
N LEU A 98 -6.40 18.11 6.49
CA LEU A 98 -5.97 17.57 5.20
C LEU A 98 -4.51 17.93 4.88
N ILE A 99 -4.09 19.16 5.16
CA ILE A 99 -2.69 19.58 4.99
C ILE A 99 -1.77 18.77 5.92
N SER A 100 -2.14 18.62 7.19
CA SER A 100 -1.36 17.81 8.14
C SER A 100 -1.24 16.36 7.68
N LYS A 101 -2.33 15.76 7.20
CA LYS A 101 -2.32 14.39 6.66
C LYS A 101 -1.51 14.26 5.37
N THR A 102 -1.54 15.27 4.50
CA THR A 102 -0.69 15.32 3.31
C THR A 102 0.78 15.29 3.68
N HIS A 103 1.21 16.08 4.66
CA HIS A 103 2.60 16.06 5.13
C HIS A 103 3.00 14.73 5.77
N GLU A 104 2.11 14.12 6.57
CA GLU A 104 2.35 12.80 7.17
C GLU A 104 2.53 11.72 6.08
N VAL A 105 1.67 11.71 5.07
CA VAL A 105 1.79 10.80 3.92
C VAL A 105 3.09 11.03 3.16
N GLN A 106 3.49 12.28 2.94
CA GLN A 106 4.74 12.59 2.26
C GLN A 106 5.95 12.09 3.06
N PHE A 107 5.98 12.36 4.37
CA PHE A 107 7.04 11.89 5.25
C PHE A 107 7.14 10.35 5.28
N LEU A 108 6.02 9.65 5.31
CA LEU A 108 6.00 8.18 5.24
C LEU A 108 6.50 7.67 3.88
N ARG A 109 6.15 8.34 2.77
CA ARG A 109 6.69 8.00 1.44
C ARG A 109 8.20 8.19 1.39
N ASP A 110 8.70 9.29 1.93
CA ASP A 110 10.13 9.58 1.93
C ASP A 110 10.93 8.57 2.76
N GLN A 111 10.35 8.03 3.85
CA GLN A 111 10.94 6.92 4.61
C GLN A 111 10.83 5.56 3.91
N LEU A 112 9.77 5.32 3.13
CA LEU A 112 9.57 4.04 2.46
C LEU A 112 10.57 3.81 1.32
N VAL A 113 11.01 4.87 0.63
CA VAL A 113 11.96 4.79 -0.48
C VAL A 113 13.31 4.15 -0.10
N PRO A 114 14.04 4.61 0.94
CA PRO A 114 15.30 3.99 1.33
C PRO A 114 15.12 2.55 1.81
N GLU A 115 14.04 2.23 2.52
CA GLU A 115 13.72 0.86 2.94
C GLU A 115 13.52 -0.06 1.73
N GLN A 116 12.79 0.40 0.71
CA GLN A 116 12.63 -0.35 -0.53
C GLN A 116 13.97 -0.58 -1.24
N ASN A 117 14.84 0.43 -1.29
CA ASN A 117 16.16 0.31 -1.87
C ASN A 117 17.03 -0.73 -1.14
N LEU A 118 16.96 -0.76 0.20
CA LEU A 118 17.65 -1.76 1.02
C LEU A 118 17.14 -3.17 0.74
N VAL A 119 15.81 -3.35 0.64
CA VAL A 119 15.22 -4.65 0.28
C VAL A 119 15.73 -5.13 -1.08
N ASP A 120 15.78 -4.25 -2.08
CA ASP A 120 16.26 -4.58 -3.41
C ASP A 120 17.77 -4.92 -3.42
N GLU A 121 18.57 -4.25 -2.59
CA GLU A 121 19.98 -4.57 -2.36
C GLU A 121 20.14 -5.95 -1.71
N TYR A 122 19.42 -6.23 -0.62
CA TYR A 122 19.45 -7.55 0.03
C TYR A 122 18.99 -8.68 -0.88
N GLN A 123 18.03 -8.43 -1.77
CA GLN A 123 17.61 -9.41 -2.77
C GLN A 123 18.71 -9.70 -3.80
N ARG A 124 19.42 -8.67 -4.27
CA ARG A 124 20.57 -8.83 -5.18
C ARG A 124 21.69 -9.62 -4.51
N GLU A 125 22.00 -9.29 -3.27
CA GLU A 125 23.06 -9.94 -2.51
C GLU A 125 22.73 -11.41 -2.20
N ASN A 126 21.48 -11.71 -1.82
CA ASN A 126 21.03 -13.09 -1.67
C ASN A 126 21.16 -13.90 -2.97
N LYS A 127 20.82 -13.31 -4.12
CA LYS A 127 21.02 -13.97 -5.42
C LYS A 127 22.49 -14.23 -5.71
N ARG A 128 23.38 -13.29 -5.36
CA ARG A 128 24.84 -13.43 -5.51
C ARG A 128 25.37 -14.56 -4.62
N LEU A 129 25.06 -14.52 -3.33
CA LEU A 129 25.47 -15.53 -2.35
C LEU A 129 24.95 -16.93 -2.70
N LYS A 130 23.73 -17.04 -3.23
CA LYS A 130 23.18 -18.32 -3.68
C LYS A 130 24.02 -18.93 -4.81
N LYS A 131 24.44 -18.12 -5.80
CA LYS A 131 25.32 -18.58 -6.89
C LYS A 131 26.71 -18.94 -6.41
N GLU A 132 27.25 -18.18 -5.46
CA GLU A 132 28.56 -18.47 -4.87
C GLU A 132 28.53 -19.78 -4.09
N ARG A 133 27.47 -20.01 -3.30
CA ARG A 133 27.24 -21.27 -2.59
C ARG A 133 27.20 -22.47 -3.54
N THR A 134 26.49 -22.37 -4.68
CA THR A 134 26.45 -23.48 -5.65
C THR A 134 27.81 -23.72 -6.29
N ARG A 135 28.52 -22.66 -6.68
CA ARG A 135 29.87 -22.77 -7.26
C ARG A 135 30.84 -23.43 -6.28
N MET A 136 30.85 -23.02 -5.02
CA MET A 136 31.72 -23.63 -4.00
C MET A 136 31.34 -25.08 -3.72
N ALA A 137 30.04 -25.41 -3.71
CA ALA A 137 29.61 -26.80 -3.54
C ALA A 137 30.10 -27.69 -4.69
N GLU A 138 30.00 -27.23 -5.94
CA GLU A 138 30.52 -27.96 -7.10
C GLU A 138 32.04 -28.13 -7.04
N GLU A 139 32.77 -27.08 -6.64
CA GLU A 139 34.22 -27.14 -6.51
C GLU A 139 34.65 -28.12 -5.41
N ASN A 140 34.03 -28.04 -4.23
CA ASN A 140 34.28 -28.97 -3.15
C ASN A 140 33.96 -30.41 -3.55
N GLN A 141 32.90 -30.63 -4.32
CA GLN A 141 32.56 -31.95 -4.84
C GLN A 141 33.63 -32.46 -5.82
N ARG A 142 34.16 -31.60 -6.71
CA ARG A 142 35.27 -31.97 -7.60
C ARG A 142 36.53 -32.35 -6.83
N GLN A 143 36.92 -31.53 -5.86
CA GLN A 143 38.10 -31.79 -5.02
C GLN A 143 37.94 -33.10 -4.23
N PHE A 144 36.75 -33.37 -3.71
CA PHE A 144 36.46 -34.63 -3.03
C PHE A 144 36.61 -35.85 -3.95
N HIS A 145 36.09 -35.77 -5.19
CA HIS A 145 36.26 -36.85 -6.16
C HIS A 145 37.74 -37.10 -6.52
N LEU A 146 38.55 -36.05 -6.69
CA LEU A 146 39.99 -36.18 -6.94
C LEU A 146 40.72 -36.86 -5.77
N LEU A 147 40.45 -36.42 -4.54
CA LEU A 147 41.03 -37.04 -3.34
C LEU A 147 40.61 -38.50 -3.18
N GLN A 148 39.37 -38.83 -3.53
CA GLN A 148 38.87 -40.20 -3.52
C GLN A 148 39.63 -41.08 -4.52
N GLU A 149 39.86 -40.59 -5.75
CA GLU A 149 40.60 -41.30 -6.78
C GLU A 149 42.06 -41.55 -6.36
N GLU A 150 42.74 -40.54 -5.82
CA GLU A 150 44.11 -40.66 -5.32
C GLU A 150 44.19 -41.65 -4.14
N ASN A 151 43.24 -41.59 -3.21
CA ASN A 151 43.16 -42.56 -2.11
C ASN A 151 42.96 -43.99 -2.62
N GLU A 152 42.17 -44.20 -3.67
CA GLU A 152 42.00 -45.52 -4.28
C GLU A 152 43.30 -46.02 -4.93
N LYS A 153 44.04 -45.15 -5.63
CA LYS A 153 45.36 -45.47 -6.21
C LYS A 153 46.35 -45.87 -5.11
N LEU A 154 46.44 -45.08 -4.05
CA LEU A 154 47.31 -45.37 -2.90
C LEU A 154 46.91 -46.69 -2.23
N SER A 155 45.61 -46.95 -2.05
CA SER A 155 45.12 -48.20 -1.49
C SER A 155 45.51 -49.42 -2.34
N LYS A 156 45.41 -49.32 -3.68
CA LYS A 156 45.86 -50.38 -4.60
C LYS A 156 47.37 -50.60 -4.51
N MET A 157 48.15 -49.53 -4.42
CA MET A 157 49.61 -49.59 -4.28
C MET A 157 50.02 -50.26 -2.97
N VAL A 158 49.41 -49.87 -1.85
CA VAL A 158 49.66 -50.49 -0.53
C VAL A 158 49.31 -51.97 -0.55
N ALA A 159 48.16 -52.35 -1.13
CA ALA A 159 47.78 -53.75 -1.26
C ALA A 159 48.78 -54.56 -2.10
N PHE A 160 49.28 -53.97 -3.20
CA PHE A 160 50.32 -54.60 -4.03
C PHE A 160 51.60 -54.85 -3.23
N TYR A 161 52.14 -53.83 -2.55
CA TYR A 161 53.36 -53.98 -1.76
C TYR A 161 53.20 -54.94 -0.58
N SER A 162 52.05 -54.89 0.11
CA SER A 162 51.75 -55.81 1.21
C SER A 162 51.75 -57.26 0.73
N LYS A 163 51.14 -57.53 -0.43
CA LYS A 163 51.16 -58.87 -1.04
C LYS A 163 52.57 -59.31 -1.42
N GLU A 164 53.39 -58.41 -1.96
CA GLU A 164 54.76 -58.74 -2.34
C GLU A 164 55.64 -59.05 -1.12
N MET A 165 55.53 -58.24 -0.07
CA MET A 165 56.20 -58.50 1.21
C MET A 165 55.79 -59.84 1.82
N GLN A 166 54.50 -60.19 1.75
CA GLN A 166 54.01 -61.46 2.30
C GLN A 166 54.59 -62.67 1.55
N LYS A 167 54.68 -62.61 0.21
CA LYS A 167 55.36 -63.66 -0.56
C LYS A 167 56.82 -63.81 -0.15
N GLN A 168 57.53 -62.69 0.05
CA GLN A 168 58.93 -62.75 0.46
C GLN A 168 59.09 -63.43 1.82
N LEU A 169 58.21 -63.13 2.79
CA LEU A 169 58.21 -63.79 4.10
C LEU A 169 57.93 -65.30 3.99
N GLU A 170 56.97 -65.72 3.18
CA GLU A 170 56.67 -67.15 2.94
C GLU A 170 57.85 -67.90 2.32
N VAL A 171 58.61 -67.24 1.43
CA VAL A 171 59.86 -67.81 0.89
C VAL A 171 60.87 -68.01 2.01
N PHE A 172 61.11 -67.01 2.86
CA PHE A 172 62.05 -67.12 3.98
C PHE A 172 61.66 -68.22 4.99
N GLU A 173 60.38 -68.31 5.37
CA GLU A 173 59.91 -69.35 6.30
C GLU A 173 60.07 -70.78 5.76
N ASN A 174 59.91 -70.97 4.44
CA ASN A 174 60.09 -72.28 3.80
C ASN A 174 61.58 -72.70 3.69
N TYR A 175 62.51 -71.74 3.66
CA TYR A 175 63.95 -72.03 3.73
C TYR A 175 64.42 -72.44 5.13
N GLY A 176 63.77 -71.95 6.20
CA GLY A 176 64.10 -72.31 7.58
C GLY A 176 63.54 -73.65 8.09
N LYS A 177 62.72 -74.34 7.28
CA LYS A 177 62.08 -75.64 7.62
C LYS A 177 62.69 -76.85 6.88
N ARG A 178 63.74 -76.67 6.09
CA ARG A 178 64.54 -77.74 5.47
C ARG A 178 65.80 -77.99 6.27
#